data_AF-A0A2V8FYJ4-F1
#
_entry.id   AF-A0A2V8FYJ4-F1
#
_cell.length_a   1.000
_cell.length_b   1.000
_cell.length_c   1.000
_cell.angle_alpha   90.00
_cell.angle_beta   90.00
_cell.angle_gamma   90.00
#
_symmetry.space_group_name_H-M   'P 1'
#
loop_
_entity.id
_entity.type
_entity.pdbx_description
1 polymer ?
#
loop_
_entity_poly.entity_id
_entity_poly.type
_entity_poly.pdbx_seq_one_letter_code
_entity_poly.pdbx_strand_id
1 'polypeptide(L)'
;ASALLMMFGAVENAFVVVPDLHGDLVEIGVRPTVLGGTVLRLYFGALAMFGFAVMVSAAAIQAIRGIAPARLPLAVIAVIDTAFGIMAFSRSHNPHHLGPLVMGVLLGAALAIPGSKRSLT
;
A
#
# COMPACT_ATOMS: atom_id res chain seq x y z
N ALA A 1 4.82 -4.56 11.71
CA ALA A 1 4.32 -3.20 11.99
C ALA A 1 3.72 -2.55 10.75
N SER A 2 4.47 -2.36 9.67
CA SER A 2 4.01 -1.62 8.47
C SER A 2 2.77 -2.19 7.78
N ALA A 3 2.66 -3.51 7.64
CA ALA A 3 1.47 -4.13 7.03
C ALA A 3 0.20 -3.95 7.89
N LEU A 4 0.33 -3.95 9.22
CA LEU A 4 -0.78 -3.65 10.12
C LEU A 4 -1.21 -2.18 10.00
N LEU A 5 -0.25 -1.26 10.00
CA LEU A 5 -0.51 0.17 9.77
C LEU A 5 -1.18 0.41 8.41
N MET A 6 -0.77 -0.33 7.38
CA MET A 6 -1.36 -0.26 6.04
C MET A 6 -2.79 -0.82 6.01
N MET A 7 -3.09 -1.88 6.77
CA MET A 7 -4.47 -2.36 6.95
C MET A 7 -5.33 -1.34 7.69
N PHE A 8 -4.84 -0.78 8.80
CA PHE A 8 -5.56 0.28 9.53
C PHE A 8 -5.81 1.51 8.66
N GLY A 9 -4.79 1.98 7.94
CA GLY A 9 -4.93 3.11 7.02
C GLY A 9 -5.88 2.82 5.85
N ALA A 10 -5.92 1.60 5.33
CA ALA A 10 -6.88 1.23 4.29
C ALA A 10 -8.34 1.24 4.80
N VAL A 11 -8.56 0.77 6.03
CA VAL A 11 -9.87 0.82 6.70
C VAL A 11 -10.27 2.26 6.98
N GLU A 12 -9.40 3.05 7.60
CA GLU A 12 -9.65 4.47 7.88
C GLU A 12 -9.97 5.25 6.59
N ASN A 13 -9.21 5.02 5.51
CA ASN A 13 -9.46 5.67 4.24
C ASN A 13 -10.85 5.32 3.68
N ALA A 14 -11.27 4.05 3.76
CA ALA A 14 -12.56 3.61 3.27
C ALA A 14 -13.76 4.11 4.09
N PHE A 15 -13.62 4.18 5.42
CA PHE A 15 -14.75 4.43 6.33
C PHE A 15 -14.82 5.84 6.88
N VAL A 16 -13.73 6.61 6.81
CA VAL A 16 -13.67 7.98 7.34
C VAL A 16 -13.37 8.96 6.21
N VAL A 17 -12.22 8.81 5.54
CA VAL A 17 -11.74 9.80 4.56
C VAL A 17 -12.64 9.89 3.32
N VAL A 18 -13.05 8.75 2.75
CA VAL A 18 -13.88 8.75 1.54
C VAL A 18 -15.29 9.32 1.78
N PRO A 19 -16.01 8.96 2.86
CA PRO A 19 -17.28 9.60 3.20
C PRO A 19 -17.20 11.11 3.40
N ASP A 20 -16.20 11.59 4.16
CA ASP A 20 -16.02 13.02 4.40
C ASP A 20 -15.73 13.77 3.10
N LEU A 21 -14.77 13.25 2.32
CA LEU A 21 -14.43 13.81 1.02
C LEU A 21 -15.62 13.79 0.05
N HIS A 22 -16.46 12.75 0.08
CA HIS A 22 -17.69 12.73 -0.70
C HIS A 22 -18.62 13.88 -0.30
N GLY A 23 -18.81 14.11 1.01
CA GLY A 23 -19.60 15.23 1.53
C GLY A 23 -19.09 16.58 1.03
N ASP A 24 -17.79 16.82 1.15
CA ASP A 24 -17.14 18.05 0.69
C ASP A 24 -17.31 18.27 -0.82
N LEU A 25 -17.14 17.20 -1.62
CA LEU A 25 -17.28 17.27 -3.07
C LEU A 25 -18.74 17.54 -3.50
N VAL A 26 -19.72 17.05 -2.73
CA VAL A 26 -21.13 17.40 -2.93
C VAL A 26 -21.37 18.87 -2.60
N GLU A 27 -20.81 19.36 -1.48
CA GLU A 27 -20.98 20.75 -1.02
C GLU A 27 -20.45 21.76 -2.04
N ILE A 28 -19.28 21.49 -2.65
CA ILE A 28 -18.71 22.39 -3.68
C ILE A 28 -19.33 22.20 -5.08
N GLY A 29 -20.37 21.36 -5.22
CA GLY A 29 -21.14 21.21 -6.45
C GLY A 29 -20.44 20.43 -7.56
N VAL A 30 -19.61 19.43 -7.22
CA VAL A 30 -18.98 18.56 -8.23
C VAL A 30 -20.05 17.82 -9.03
N ARG A 31 -19.85 17.72 -10.35
CA ARG A 31 -20.79 16.99 -11.23
C ARG A 31 -20.96 15.54 -10.74
N PRO A 32 -22.19 15.00 -10.69
CA PRO A 32 -22.45 13.65 -10.17
C PRO A 32 -21.63 12.54 -10.85
N THR A 33 -21.36 12.66 -12.14
CA THR A 33 -20.55 11.69 -12.89
C THR A 33 -19.08 11.69 -12.46
N VAL A 34 -18.53 12.87 -12.14
CA VAL A 34 -17.15 13.02 -11.64
C VAL A 34 -17.07 12.55 -10.19
N LEU A 35 -18.05 12.91 -9.36
CA LEU A 35 -18.16 12.46 -7.97
C LEU A 35 -18.21 10.93 -7.90
N GLY A 36 -19.14 10.30 -8.62
CA GLY A 36 -19.29 8.84 -8.64
C GLY A 36 -18.03 8.12 -9.12
N GLY A 37 -17.39 8.62 -10.18
CA GLY A 37 -16.11 8.07 -10.66
C GLY A 37 -14.97 8.21 -9.65
N THR A 38 -14.88 9.35 -8.96
CA THR A 38 -13.85 9.62 -7.96
C THR A 38 -14.01 8.72 -6.75
N VAL A 39 -15.23 8.65 -6.20
CA VAL A 39 -15.55 7.85 -5.01
C VAL A 39 -15.33 6.36 -5.26
N LEU A 40 -15.79 5.85 -6.42
CA LEU A 40 -15.55 4.47 -6.83
C LEU A 40 -14.05 4.16 -6.94
N ARG A 41 -13.27 5.10 -7.50
CA ARG A 41 -11.82 4.95 -7.62
C ARG A 41 -11.13 4.92 -6.25
N LEU A 42 -11.59 5.73 -5.29
CA LEU A 42 -11.04 5.78 -3.94
C LEU A 42 -11.36 4.51 -3.15
N TYR A 43 -12.60 4.01 -3.22
CA TYR A 43 -12.96 2.72 -2.61
C TYR A 43 -12.19 1.55 -3.22
N PHE A 44 -12.04 1.52 -4.55
CA PHE A 44 -11.20 0.52 -5.20
C PHE A 44 -9.74 0.60 -4.73
N GLY A 45 -9.20 1.83 -4.59
CA GLY A 45 -7.87 2.06 -4.04
C GLY A 45 -7.72 1.51 -2.62
N ALA A 46 -8.69 1.77 -1.74
CA ALA A 46 -8.69 1.23 -0.37
C ALA A 46 -8.75 -0.30 -0.34
N LEU A 47 -9.61 -0.93 -1.17
CA LEU A 47 -9.67 -2.38 -1.31
C LEU A 47 -8.36 -2.97 -1.83
N ALA A 48 -7.75 -2.35 -2.84
CA ALA A 48 -6.46 -2.77 -3.37
C ALA A 48 -5.35 -2.67 -2.31
N MET A 49 -5.28 -1.54 -1.58
CA MET A 49 -4.34 -1.36 -0.46
C MET A 49 -4.52 -2.42 0.62
N PHE A 50 -5.77 -2.74 0.99
CA PHE A 50 -6.06 -3.81 1.94
C PHE A 50 -5.59 -5.17 1.44
N GLY A 51 -5.88 -5.52 0.18
CA GLY A 51 -5.41 -6.76 -0.45
C GLY A 51 -3.88 -6.86 -0.47
N PHE A 52 -3.18 -5.76 -0.79
CA PHE A 52 -1.72 -5.70 -0.70
C PHE A 52 -1.20 -5.91 0.72
N ALA A 53 -1.80 -5.27 1.71
CA ALA A 53 -1.41 -5.42 3.10
C ALA A 53 -1.61 -6.86 3.60
N VAL A 54 -2.67 -7.55 3.16
CA VAL A 54 -2.89 -8.98 3.41
C VAL A 54 -1.80 -9.83 2.77
N MET A 55 -1.45 -9.59 1.50
CA MET A 55 -0.37 -10.32 0.82
C MET A 55 0.98 -10.14 1.50
N VAL A 56 1.34 -8.91 1.89
CA VAL A 56 2.59 -8.62 2.61
C VAL A 56 2.59 -9.29 3.99
N SER A 57 1.46 -9.29 4.70
CA SER A 57 1.31 -9.99 5.99
C SER A 57 1.50 -11.50 5.84
N ALA A 58 0.90 -12.10 4.81
CA ALA A 58 1.05 -13.52 4.51
C ALA A 58 2.49 -13.88 4.15
N ALA A 59 3.20 -13.04 3.39
CA ALA A 59 4.61 -13.20 3.09
C ALA A 59 5.49 -13.11 4.36
N ALA A 60 5.18 -12.16 5.26
CA ALA A 60 5.89 -12.04 6.53
C ALA A 60 5.68 -13.29 7.42
N ILE A 61 4.45 -13.82 7.50
CA ILE A 61 4.15 -15.06 8.24
C ILE A 61 4.93 -16.24 7.65
N GLN A 62 5.00 -16.35 6.31
CA GLN A 62 5.80 -17.38 5.63
C GLN A 62 7.27 -17.27 6.01
N ALA A 63 7.84 -16.06 5.97
CA ALA A 63 9.24 -15.82 6.34
C ALA A 63 9.54 -16.21 7.80
N ILE A 64 8.65 -15.88 8.75
CA ILE A 64 8.77 -16.27 10.17
C ILE A 64 8.75 -17.79 10.33
N ARG A 65 7.97 -18.49 9.51
CA ARG A 65 7.89 -19.96 9.48
C ARG A 65 9.05 -20.61 8.72
N GLY A 66 10.02 -19.84 8.23
CA GLY A 66 11.14 -20.34 7.44
C GLY A 66 10.76 -20.77 6.02
N ILE A 67 9.56 -20.39 5.55
CA ILE A 67 9.10 -20.62 4.18
C ILE A 67 9.54 -19.44 3.33
N ALA A 68 10.20 -19.71 2.21
CA ALA A 68 10.63 -18.66 1.29
C ALA A 68 9.40 -17.92 0.72
N PRO A 69 9.23 -16.61 0.99
CA PRO A 69 8.11 -15.86 0.45
C PRO A 69 8.25 -15.67 -1.07
N ALA A 70 7.12 -15.49 -1.75
CA ALA A 70 7.09 -15.20 -3.19
C ALA A 70 7.81 -13.88 -3.48
N ARG A 71 9.04 -13.97 -4.00
CA ARG A 71 9.93 -12.80 -4.19
C ARG A 71 9.44 -11.85 -5.27
N LEU A 72 8.87 -12.37 -6.35
CA LEU A 72 8.44 -11.57 -7.50
C LEU A 72 7.28 -10.59 -7.14
N PRO A 73 6.17 -11.03 -6.49
CA PRO A 73 5.14 -10.09 -6.05
C PRO A 73 5.67 -9.01 -5.11
N LEU A 74 6.53 -9.36 -4.15
CA LEU A 74 7.13 -8.40 -3.23
C LEU A 74 8.05 -7.39 -3.94
N ALA A 75 8.79 -7.83 -4.96
CA ALA A 75 9.65 -6.95 -5.76
C ALA A 75 8.83 -5.94 -6.56
N VAL A 76 7.73 -6.39 -7.17
CA VAL A 76 6.80 -5.52 -7.90
C VAL A 76 6.22 -4.45 -6.97
N ILE A 77 5.77 -4.85 -5.77
CA ILE A 77 5.24 -3.90 -4.78
C ILE A 77 6.31 -2.90 -4.35
N ALA A 78 7.53 -3.38 -4.04
CA ALA A 78 8.64 -2.53 -3.63
C ALA A 78 8.94 -1.43 -4.66
N VAL A 79 8.95 -1.78 -5.95
CA VAL A 79 9.18 -0.83 -7.05
C VAL A 79 8.05 0.18 -7.15
N ILE A 80 6.80 -0.27 -7.10
CA ILE A 80 5.62 0.61 -7.21
C ILE A 80 5.56 1.60 -6.06
N ASP A 81 5.71 1.14 -4.82
CA ASP A 81 5.66 1.97 -3.61
C ASP A 81 6.81 3.00 -3.60
N THR A 82 8.02 2.59 -3.99
CA THR A 82 9.18 3.48 -4.11
C THR A 82 8.94 4.57 -5.16
N ALA A 83 8.53 4.16 -6.37
CA ALA A 83 8.31 5.10 -7.47
C ALA A 83 7.18 6.08 -7.17
N PHE A 84 6.08 5.59 -6.58
CA PHE A 84 4.96 6.42 -6.18
C PHE A 84 5.34 7.40 -5.08
N GLY A 85 6.04 6.95 -4.03
CA GLY A 85 6.51 7.82 -2.95
C GLY A 85 7.42 8.95 -3.45
N ILE A 86 8.37 8.65 -4.34
CA ILE A 86 9.24 9.66 -4.99
C ILE A 86 8.42 10.67 -5.78
N MET A 87 7.51 10.18 -6.63
CA MET A 87 6.66 11.05 -7.47
C MET A 87 5.74 11.93 -6.63
N ALA A 88 5.11 11.36 -5.61
CA ALA A 88 4.16 12.07 -4.75
C ALA A 88 4.87 13.12 -3.88
N PHE A 89 6.04 12.79 -3.31
CA PHE A 89 6.82 13.74 -2.52
C PHE A 89 7.42 14.86 -3.38
N SER A 90 7.99 14.55 -4.55
CA SER A 90 8.57 15.56 -5.45
C SER A 90 7.55 16.58 -5.95
N ARG A 91 6.26 16.22 -6.02
CA ARG A 91 5.20 17.14 -6.43
C ARG A 91 4.64 17.97 -5.28
N SER A 92 4.42 17.39 -4.11
CA SER A 92 3.73 18.08 -3.01
C SER A 92 4.65 18.63 -1.92
N HIS A 93 5.86 18.10 -1.80
CA HIS A 93 6.78 18.29 -0.66
C HIS A 93 6.15 17.97 0.71
N ASN A 94 5.04 17.22 0.73
CA ASN A 94 4.35 16.84 1.95
C ASN A 94 4.99 15.57 2.55
N PRO A 95 5.49 15.59 3.80
CA PRO A 95 6.10 14.44 4.46
C PRO A 95 5.19 13.20 4.52
N HIS A 96 3.86 13.38 4.50
CA HIS A 96 2.91 12.27 4.47
C HIS A 96 3.06 11.38 3.23
N HIS A 97 3.67 11.88 2.15
CA HIS A 97 3.93 11.10 0.93
C HIS A 97 5.21 10.24 1.00
N LEU A 98 5.98 10.31 2.10
CA LEU A 98 7.16 9.46 2.32
C LEU A 98 6.79 8.05 2.77
N GLY A 99 5.55 7.81 3.21
CA GLY A 99 5.09 6.49 3.67
C GLY A 99 5.30 5.37 2.65
N PRO A 100 4.81 5.51 1.40
CA PRO A 100 5.07 4.55 0.32
C PRO A 100 6.57 4.37 0.04
N LEU A 101 7.35 5.45 0.03
CA LEU A 101 8.80 5.36 -0.20
C LEU A 101 9.50 4.49 0.86
N VAL A 102 9.21 4.73 2.13
CA VAL A 102 9.76 3.94 3.24
C VAL A 102 9.33 2.47 3.12
N MET A 103 8.06 2.20 2.78
CA MET A 103 7.58 0.83 2.58
C MET A 103 8.34 0.11 1.46
N GLY A 104 8.52 0.79 0.32
CA GLY A 104 9.25 0.25 -0.83
C GLY A 104 10.71 -0.08 -0.49
N VAL A 105 11.39 0.79 0.25
CA VAL A 105 12.76 0.55 0.72
C VAL A 105 12.83 -0.65 1.67
N LEU A 106 11.91 -0.76 2.63
CA LEU A 106 11.87 -1.90 3.57
C LEU A 106 11.62 -3.23 2.85
N LEU A 107 10.72 -3.26 1.87
CA LEU A 107 10.45 -4.45 1.06
C LEU A 107 11.67 -4.81 0.18
N GLY A 108 12.32 -3.81 -0.42
CA GLY A 108 13.57 -4.01 -1.18
C GLY A 108 14.68 -4.58 -0.32
N ALA A 109 14.88 -4.06 0.90
CA ALA A 109 15.86 -4.56 1.85
C ALA A 109 15.56 -6.02 2.25
N ALA A 110 14.28 -6.36 2.49
CA ALA A 110 13.88 -7.73 2.80
C ALA A 110 14.19 -8.71 1.65
N LEU A 111 14.09 -8.28 0.40
CA LEU A 111 14.41 -9.09 -0.78
C LEU A 111 15.91 -9.31 -0.98
N ALA A 112 16.74 -8.39 -0.51
CA ALA A 112 18.21 -8.48 -0.57
C ALA A 112 18.77 -9.53 0.39
N ILE A 113 17.99 -10.00 1.37
CA ILE A 113 18.39 -11.07 2.28
C ILE A 113 18.53 -12.38 1.47
N PRO A 114 19.72 -13.03 1.46
CA PRO A 114 19.91 -14.31 0.79
C PRO A 114 18.93 -15.33 1.34
N GLY A 115 18.22 -16.05 0.46
CA GLY A 115 17.36 -17.15 0.87
C GLY A 115 18.21 -18.22 1.53
N SER A 116 17.87 -18.61 2.77
CA SER A 116 18.51 -19.73 3.45
C SER A 116 18.38 -20.98 2.58
N LYS A 117 19.49 -21.42 1.99
CA LYS A 117 19.58 -22.75 1.41
C LYS A 117 19.58 -23.72 2.59
N ARG A 118 18.42 -24.18 3.04
CA ARG A 118 18.35 -25.47 3.73
C ARG A 118 18.72 -26.52 2.69
N SER A 119 20.02 -26.84 2.66
CA SER A 119 20.54 -28.06 2.06
C SER A 119 19.82 -29.22 2.74
N LEU A 120 18.83 -29.78 2.06
CA LEU A 120 18.32 -31.11 2.39
C LEU A 120 19.37 -32.10 1.90
N THR A 121 20.33 -32.39 2.77
CA THR A 121 21.18 -33.59 2.74
C THR A 121 20.89 -34.37 3.99
#